data_AF-A0A934F946-F1
#
_entry.id   AF-A0A934F946-F1
#
_cell.length_a   1.000
_cell.length_b   1.000
_cell.length_c   1.000
_cell.angle_alpha   90.00
_cell.angle_beta   90.00
_cell.angle_gamma   90.00
#
_symmetry.space_group_name_H-M   'P 1'
#
loop_
_entity.id
_entity.type
_entity.pdbx_description
1 polymer ?
#
loop_
_entity_poly.entity_id
_entity_poly.type
_entity_poly.pdbx_seq_one_letter_code
_entity_poly.pdbx_strand_id
1 'polypeptide(L)'
;MDKKTQITIRAKKLGVLIRDARLAARRSIGECAKAVGVKSATFRAYEEGRKAPSLPELEALVYYLDLPMDHFWGKQTKSNAPQPIESLDLPKLMAVRQRKIGALLRQERTNASISIRSLALETGISGARIKAYELGERPIPLPELEALVSTLGGRIESFFDRSGPIGQWLINEEAIQNFLELPEELRQFVALPVNRPYLELAKKLSGMSKEKLRSVAEDLLDITL
;
A
#
# COMPACT_ATOMS: atom_id res chain seq x y z
N MET A 1 -13.34 -39.67 -12.47
CA MET A 1 -14.47 -38.70 -12.44
C MET A 1 -14.65 -38.17 -13.85
N ASP A 2 -15.85 -38.23 -14.41
CA ASP A 2 -16.10 -37.72 -15.77
C ASP A 2 -15.99 -36.18 -15.84
N LYS A 3 -15.73 -35.63 -17.04
CA LYS A 3 -15.54 -34.19 -17.26
C LYS A 3 -16.80 -33.37 -16.94
N LYS A 4 -18.00 -33.93 -17.14
CA LYS A 4 -19.27 -33.24 -16.91
C LYS A 4 -19.51 -33.01 -15.41
N THR A 5 -19.19 -34.01 -14.60
CA THR A 5 -19.20 -33.95 -13.14
C THR A 5 -18.16 -32.95 -12.62
N GLN A 6 -16.95 -32.94 -13.20
CA GLN A 6 -15.92 -31.94 -12.86
C GLN A 6 -16.38 -30.51 -13.16
N ILE A 7 -16.97 -30.25 -14.34
CA ILE A 7 -17.53 -28.95 -14.73
C ILE A 7 -18.62 -28.52 -13.74
N THR A 8 -19.51 -29.42 -13.37
CA THR A 8 -20.62 -29.13 -12.43
C THR A 8 -20.10 -28.76 -11.04
N ILE A 9 -19.15 -29.52 -10.51
CA ILE A 9 -18.51 -29.22 -9.22
C ILE A 9 -17.78 -27.87 -9.28
N ARG A 10 -17.08 -27.60 -10.38
CA ARG A 10 -16.37 -26.34 -10.57
C ARG A 10 -17.31 -25.14 -10.64
N ALA A 11 -18.44 -25.25 -11.35
CA ALA A 11 -19.45 -24.20 -11.42
C ALA A 11 -20.04 -23.86 -10.05
N LYS A 12 -20.32 -24.88 -9.21
CA LYS A 12 -20.76 -24.67 -7.82
C LYS A 12 -19.71 -23.95 -6.97
N LYS A 13 -18.44 -24.39 -7.06
CA LYS A 13 -17.33 -23.72 -6.35
C LYS A 13 -17.18 -22.27 -6.79
N LEU A 14 -17.25 -22.01 -8.09
CA LEU A 14 -17.17 -20.66 -8.65
C LEU A 14 -18.32 -19.78 -8.12
N GLY A 15 -19.54 -20.30 -8.08
CA GLY A 15 -20.69 -19.57 -7.52
C GLY A 15 -20.50 -19.18 -6.05
N VAL A 16 -19.95 -20.08 -5.23
CA VAL A 16 -19.62 -19.77 -3.82
C VAL A 16 -18.58 -18.66 -3.72
N LEU A 17 -17.52 -18.71 -4.55
CA LEU A 17 -16.48 -17.66 -4.58
C LEU A 17 -17.04 -16.31 -5.03
N ILE A 18 -17.91 -16.29 -6.05
CA ILE A 18 -18.58 -15.07 -6.52
C ILE A 18 -19.42 -14.45 -5.40
N ARG A 19 -20.18 -15.28 -4.68
CA ARG A 19 -21.00 -14.82 -3.57
C ARG A 19 -20.16 -14.26 -2.42
N ASP A 20 -19.11 -14.98 -2.04
CA ASP A 20 -18.15 -14.54 -1.02
C ASP A 20 -17.52 -13.19 -1.39
N ALA A 21 -16.98 -13.09 -2.61
CA ALA A 21 -16.37 -11.86 -3.12
C ALA A 21 -17.34 -10.68 -3.15
N ARG A 22 -18.58 -10.90 -3.61
CA ARG A 22 -19.61 -9.86 -3.62
C ARG A 22 -19.94 -9.37 -2.21
N LEU A 23 -20.10 -10.29 -1.26
CA LEU A 23 -20.42 -9.96 0.13
C LEU A 23 -19.25 -9.24 0.82
N ALA A 24 -18.02 -9.68 0.60
CA ALA A 24 -16.82 -9.01 1.10
C ALA A 24 -16.69 -7.58 0.56
N ALA A 25 -17.02 -7.36 -0.72
CA ALA A 25 -17.08 -6.04 -1.34
C ALA A 25 -18.35 -5.24 -0.99
N ARG A 26 -19.25 -5.79 -0.15
CA ARG A 26 -20.52 -5.18 0.28
C ARG A 26 -21.42 -4.73 -0.88
N ARG A 27 -21.43 -5.49 -1.99
CA ARG A 27 -22.25 -5.18 -3.17
C ARG A 27 -23.54 -6.00 -3.22
N SER A 28 -24.58 -5.41 -3.79
CA SER A 28 -25.85 -6.07 -4.07
C SER A 28 -25.77 -6.91 -5.35
N ILE A 29 -26.69 -7.88 -5.49
CA ILE A 29 -26.82 -8.68 -6.71
C ILE A 29 -27.10 -7.78 -7.94
N GLY A 30 -27.91 -6.73 -7.77
CA GLY A 30 -28.27 -5.83 -8.86
C GLY A 30 -27.08 -5.03 -9.38
N GLU A 31 -26.22 -4.53 -8.49
CA GLU A 31 -24.99 -3.83 -8.85
C GLU A 31 -24.05 -4.73 -9.65
N CYS A 32 -23.79 -5.96 -9.18
CA CYS A 32 -22.89 -6.88 -9.88
C CYS A 32 -23.48 -7.37 -11.21
N ALA A 33 -24.80 -7.61 -11.26
CA ALA A 33 -25.47 -7.97 -12.52
C ALA A 33 -25.34 -6.85 -13.56
N LYS A 34 -25.53 -5.59 -13.15
CA LYS A 34 -25.35 -4.43 -14.02
C LYS A 34 -23.90 -4.28 -14.49
N ALA A 35 -22.92 -4.45 -13.60
CA ALA A 35 -21.50 -4.34 -13.92
C ALA A 35 -21.05 -5.36 -14.98
N VAL A 36 -21.65 -6.55 -14.97
CA VAL A 36 -21.33 -7.66 -15.87
C VAL A 36 -22.24 -7.68 -17.11
N GLY A 37 -23.24 -6.79 -17.20
CA GLY A 37 -24.14 -6.70 -18.35
C GLY A 37 -25.24 -7.77 -18.39
N VAL A 38 -25.62 -8.35 -17.24
CA VAL A 38 -26.64 -9.41 -17.14
C VAL A 38 -27.83 -9.02 -16.27
N LYS A 39 -28.92 -9.79 -16.34
CA LYS A 39 -30.07 -9.64 -15.44
C LYS A 39 -29.74 -10.19 -14.05
N SER A 40 -30.30 -9.60 -13.00
CA SER A 40 -30.12 -10.06 -11.60
C SER A 40 -30.45 -11.55 -11.38
N ALA A 41 -31.44 -12.08 -12.10
CA ALA A 41 -31.78 -13.50 -12.05
C ALA A 41 -30.66 -14.40 -12.61
N THR A 42 -29.98 -13.96 -13.68
CA THR A 42 -28.83 -14.64 -14.25
C THR A 42 -27.66 -14.61 -13.28
N PHE A 43 -27.37 -13.46 -12.69
CA PHE A 43 -26.31 -13.32 -11.69
C PHE A 43 -26.56 -14.20 -10.45
N ARG A 44 -27.81 -14.26 -9.96
CA ARG A 44 -28.18 -15.18 -8.88
C ARG A 44 -27.94 -16.64 -9.26
N ALA A 45 -28.23 -17.02 -10.52
CA ALA A 45 -27.93 -18.37 -11.02
C ALA A 45 -26.41 -18.66 -11.10
N TYR A 46 -25.56 -17.63 -11.26
CA TYR A 46 -24.11 -17.75 -11.13
C TYR A 46 -23.70 -18.09 -9.69
N GLU A 47 -24.19 -17.36 -8.69
CA GLU A 47 -23.88 -17.62 -7.27
C GLU A 47 -24.36 -18.98 -6.78
N GLU A 48 -25.48 -19.47 -7.30
CA GLU A 48 -26.02 -20.79 -6.98
C GLU A 48 -25.32 -21.93 -7.74
N GLY A 49 -24.43 -21.62 -8.69
CA GLY A 49 -23.74 -22.60 -9.53
C GLY A 49 -24.65 -23.33 -10.52
N ARG A 50 -25.86 -22.80 -10.79
CA ARG A 50 -26.79 -23.32 -11.81
C ARG A 50 -26.36 -22.90 -13.21
N LYS A 51 -25.73 -21.73 -13.33
CA LYS A 51 -25.02 -21.24 -14.51
C LYS A 51 -23.62 -20.82 -14.08
N ALA A 52 -22.72 -20.64 -15.03
CA ALA A 52 -21.42 -20.03 -14.81
C ALA A 52 -21.30 -18.78 -15.69
N PRO A 53 -20.63 -17.72 -15.22
CA PRO A 53 -20.25 -16.62 -16.09
C PRO A 53 -19.25 -17.12 -17.14
N SER A 54 -19.29 -16.51 -18.31
CA SER A 54 -18.20 -16.53 -19.28
C SER A 54 -16.96 -15.84 -18.73
N LEU A 55 -15.82 -16.04 -19.39
CA LEU A 55 -14.57 -15.42 -18.97
C LEU A 55 -14.65 -13.87 -18.97
N PRO A 56 -15.15 -13.19 -20.02
CA PRO A 56 -15.30 -11.73 -19.99
C PRO A 56 -16.26 -11.23 -18.91
N GLU A 57 -17.34 -11.97 -18.64
CA GLU A 57 -18.26 -11.65 -17.55
C GLU A 57 -17.58 -11.75 -16.18
N LEU A 58 -16.71 -12.75 -16.00
CA LEU A 58 -15.92 -12.91 -14.78
C LEU A 58 -14.85 -11.81 -14.66
N GLU A 59 -14.15 -11.47 -15.74
CA GLU A 59 -13.15 -10.38 -15.79
C GLU A 59 -13.79 -9.02 -15.45
N ALA A 60 -14.96 -8.72 -16.02
CA ALA A 60 -15.72 -7.52 -15.70
C ALA A 60 -16.12 -7.47 -14.22
N LEU A 61 -16.51 -8.61 -13.64
CA LEU A 61 -16.82 -8.72 -12.22
C LEU A 61 -15.58 -8.51 -11.34
N VAL A 62 -14.45 -9.11 -11.72
CA VAL A 62 -13.15 -8.99 -11.04
C VAL A 62 -12.70 -7.53 -11.01
N TYR A 63 -12.77 -6.85 -12.14
CA TYR A 63 -12.49 -5.42 -12.25
C TYR A 63 -13.44 -4.59 -11.38
N TYR A 64 -14.75 -4.83 -11.48
CA TYR A 64 -15.75 -4.08 -10.72
C TYR A 64 -15.64 -4.25 -9.19
N LEU A 65 -15.21 -5.43 -8.74
CA LEU A 65 -15.07 -5.76 -7.33
C LEU A 65 -13.65 -5.53 -6.79
N ASP A 66 -12.72 -5.04 -7.62
CA ASP A 66 -11.31 -4.83 -7.29
C ASP A 66 -10.64 -6.09 -6.69
N LEU A 67 -10.68 -7.19 -7.47
CA LEU A 67 -10.16 -8.49 -7.05
C LEU A 67 -9.00 -8.94 -7.95
N PRO A 68 -8.06 -9.75 -7.44
CA PRO A 68 -7.13 -10.48 -8.31
C PRO A 68 -7.86 -11.65 -8.99
N MET A 69 -7.61 -11.88 -10.28
CA MET A 69 -8.25 -12.93 -11.08
C MET A 69 -8.05 -14.34 -10.49
N ASP A 70 -6.87 -14.58 -9.92
CA ASP A 70 -6.49 -15.86 -9.28
C ASP A 70 -7.40 -16.26 -8.13
N HIS A 71 -8.12 -15.29 -7.53
CA HIS A 71 -9.12 -15.56 -6.50
C HIS A 71 -10.14 -16.62 -6.94
N PHE A 72 -10.55 -16.58 -8.21
CA PHE A 72 -11.56 -17.50 -8.74
C PHE A 72 -11.00 -18.87 -9.13
N TRP A 73 -9.67 -19.02 -9.21
CA TRP A 73 -8.97 -20.28 -9.52
C TRP A 73 -8.41 -20.98 -8.26
N GLY A 74 -8.23 -20.24 -7.16
CA GLY A 74 -7.74 -20.76 -5.89
C GLY A 74 -8.74 -21.61 -5.10
N LYS A 75 -8.24 -22.30 -4.06
CA LYS A 75 -9.06 -23.03 -3.07
C LYS A 75 -9.50 -22.16 -1.88
N GLN A 76 -9.11 -20.88 -1.85
CA GLN A 76 -9.29 -20.00 -0.70
C GLN A 76 -10.35 -18.91 -0.98
N THR A 77 -11.33 -18.81 -0.09
CA THR A 77 -12.31 -17.73 -0.02
C THR A 77 -11.67 -16.47 0.57
N LYS A 78 -12.08 -15.27 0.13
CA LYS A 78 -11.51 -13.99 0.58
C LYS A 78 -11.77 -13.76 2.06
N SER A 79 -12.88 -14.28 2.57
CA SER A 79 -13.20 -14.28 4.01
C SER A 79 -12.14 -14.96 4.91
N ASN A 80 -11.22 -15.75 4.35
CA ASN A 80 -10.16 -16.42 5.10
C ASN A 80 -8.79 -15.72 5.02
N ALA A 81 -8.64 -14.66 4.21
CA ALA A 81 -7.43 -13.86 4.18
C ALA A 81 -7.59 -12.72 5.19
N PRO A 82 -6.83 -12.68 6.30
CA PRO A 82 -6.93 -11.57 7.24
C PRO A 82 -6.64 -10.26 6.52
N GLN A 83 -7.59 -9.32 6.56
CA GLN A 83 -7.30 -7.97 6.07
C GLN A 83 -6.25 -7.35 6.99
N PRO A 84 -5.17 -6.74 6.46
CA PRO A 84 -4.07 -6.21 7.27
C PRO A 84 -4.55 -5.29 8.42
N ILE A 85 -5.62 -4.53 8.17
CA ILE A 85 -6.21 -3.56 9.10
C ILE A 85 -6.90 -4.23 10.30
N GLU A 86 -7.51 -5.41 10.15
CA GLU A 86 -8.31 -6.05 11.20
C GLU A 86 -7.48 -6.56 12.40
N SER A 87 -6.15 -6.60 12.28
CA SER A 87 -5.23 -7.07 13.32
C SER A 87 -4.47 -5.97 14.08
N LEU A 88 -4.63 -4.70 13.68
CA LEU A 88 -3.87 -3.58 14.25
C LEU A 88 -4.66 -2.87 15.34
N ASP A 89 -4.11 -2.81 16.56
CA ASP A 89 -4.62 -1.94 17.63
C ASP A 89 -4.28 -0.48 17.33
N LEU A 90 -5.08 0.14 16.45
CA LEU A 90 -4.92 1.52 16.00
C LEU A 90 -4.91 2.53 17.16
N PRO A 91 -5.80 2.46 18.17
CA PRO A 91 -5.75 3.37 19.31
C PRO A 91 -4.41 3.37 20.03
N LYS A 92 -3.85 2.17 20.29
CA LYS A 92 -2.54 2.04 20.94
C LYS A 92 -1.41 2.58 20.07
N LEU A 93 -1.43 2.30 18.77
CA LEU A 93 -0.45 2.82 17.81
C LEU A 93 -0.49 4.34 17.74
N MET A 94 -1.68 4.95 17.67
CA MET A 94 -1.84 6.40 17.69
C MET A 94 -1.28 7.03 18.96
N ALA A 95 -1.56 6.44 20.13
CA ALA A 95 -1.05 6.94 21.41
C ALA A 95 0.48 6.87 21.52
N VAL A 96 1.10 5.80 21.01
CA VAL A 96 2.57 5.69 20.91
C VAL A 96 3.12 6.73 19.94
N ARG A 97 2.48 6.89 18.79
CA ARG A 97 2.93 7.82 17.75
C ARG A 97 2.89 9.26 18.22
N GLN A 98 1.83 9.64 18.93
CA GLN A 98 1.64 10.98 19.48
C GLN A 98 2.78 11.36 20.43
N ARG A 99 3.16 10.46 21.34
CA ARG A 99 4.28 10.66 22.25
C ARG A 99 5.61 10.79 21.52
N LYS A 100 5.83 9.97 20.48
CA LYS A 100 7.03 10.06 19.63
C LYS A 100 7.12 11.41 18.91
N ILE A 101 6.02 11.92 18.37
CA ILE A 101 5.96 13.25 17.73
C ILE A 101 6.30 14.35 18.75
N GLY A 102 5.70 14.32 19.94
CA GLY A 102 6.01 15.28 21.01
C GLY A 102 7.49 15.27 21.42
N ALA A 103 8.07 14.08 21.59
CA ALA A 103 9.48 13.93 21.92
C ALA A 103 10.40 14.45 20.81
N LEU A 104 10.10 14.18 19.53
CA LEU A 104 10.85 14.74 18.41
C LEU A 104 10.74 16.27 18.37
N LEU A 105 9.55 16.83 18.58
CA LEU A 105 9.36 18.28 18.60
C LEU A 105 10.21 18.94 19.67
N ARG A 106 10.25 18.34 20.87
CA ARG A 106 11.12 18.79 21.96
C ARG A 106 12.60 18.72 21.57
N GLN A 107 13.00 17.64 20.90
CA GLN A 107 14.37 17.45 20.42
C GLN A 107 14.75 18.53 19.42
N GLU A 108 13.93 18.77 18.38
CA GLU A 108 14.15 19.81 17.38
C GLU A 108 14.24 21.20 18.02
N ARG A 109 13.33 21.52 18.95
CA ARG A 109 13.38 22.80 19.66
C ARG A 109 14.68 22.97 20.45
N THR A 110 15.12 21.90 21.10
CA THR A 110 16.35 21.92 21.91
C THR A 110 17.60 22.03 21.01
N ASN A 111 17.61 21.34 19.87
CA ASN A 111 18.68 21.44 18.86
C ASN A 111 18.78 22.85 18.29
N ALA A 112 17.64 23.48 18.01
CA ALA A 112 17.56 24.87 17.58
C ALA A 112 17.87 25.88 18.71
N SER A 113 18.06 25.42 19.96
CA SER A 113 18.27 26.27 21.14
C SER A 113 17.16 27.31 21.38
N ILE A 114 15.94 27.02 20.92
CA ILE A 114 14.78 27.91 21.05
C ILE A 114 14.05 27.61 22.38
N SER A 115 13.70 28.64 23.14
CA SER A 115 12.90 28.45 24.36
C SER A 115 11.42 28.27 24.04
N ILE A 116 10.66 27.58 24.92
CA ILE A 116 9.19 27.48 24.79
C ILE A 116 8.54 28.87 24.72
N ARG A 117 9.10 29.87 25.42
CA ARG A 117 8.59 31.25 25.41
C ARG A 117 8.76 31.91 24.04
N SER A 118 9.93 31.75 23.40
CA SER A 118 10.17 32.30 22.05
C SER A 118 9.28 31.60 21.03
N LEU A 119 9.22 30.27 21.07
CA LEU A 119 8.40 29.47 20.17
C LEU A 119 6.90 29.84 20.31
N ALA A 120 6.43 30.09 21.53
CA ALA A 120 5.07 30.55 21.78
C ALA A 120 4.79 31.94 21.18
N LEU A 121 5.75 32.85 21.27
CA LEU A 121 5.64 34.20 20.72
C LEU A 121 5.59 34.17 19.19
N GLU A 122 6.45 33.36 18.57
CA GLU A 122 6.57 33.27 17.10
C GLU A 122 5.40 32.54 16.46
N THR A 123 4.87 31.49 17.10
CA THR A 123 3.76 30.69 16.55
C THR A 123 2.37 31.14 17.01
N GLY A 124 2.28 32.00 18.04
CA GLY A 124 1.02 32.36 18.69
C GLY A 124 0.40 31.24 19.54
N ILE A 125 1.08 30.10 19.70
CA ILE A 125 0.61 28.96 20.50
C ILE A 125 1.06 29.15 21.94
N SER A 126 0.16 28.99 22.92
CA SER A 126 0.52 29.21 24.33
C SER A 126 1.62 28.25 24.79
N GLY A 127 2.54 28.73 25.64
CA GLY A 127 3.65 27.92 26.15
C GLY A 127 3.19 26.68 26.93
N ALA A 128 2.04 26.76 27.61
CA ALA A 128 1.43 25.61 28.28
C ALA A 128 1.02 24.52 27.27
N ARG A 129 0.48 24.92 26.12
CA ARG A 129 0.05 24.02 25.05
C ARG A 129 1.25 23.38 24.34
N ILE A 130 2.29 24.17 24.04
CA ILE A 130 3.57 23.65 23.52
C ILE A 130 4.18 22.63 24.49
N LYS A 131 4.18 22.92 25.80
CA LYS A 131 4.68 21.98 26.81
C LYS A 131 3.89 20.66 26.82
N ALA A 132 2.56 20.71 26.78
CA ALA A 132 1.71 19.52 26.73
C ALA A 132 1.95 18.70 25.43
N TYR A 133 2.25 19.38 24.32
CA TYR A 133 2.65 18.75 23.06
C TYR A 133 3.98 18.01 23.16
N GLU A 134 5.01 18.66 23.69
CA GLU A 134 6.34 18.06 23.89
C GLU A 134 6.33 16.85 24.83
N LEU A 135 5.41 16.83 25.79
CA LEU A 135 5.21 15.70 26.71
C LEU A 135 4.32 14.60 26.14
N GLY A 136 3.68 14.83 25.00
CA GLY A 136 2.74 13.88 24.39
C GLY A 136 1.44 13.72 25.18
N GLU A 137 1.14 14.64 26.10
CA GLU A 137 -0.10 14.66 26.90
C GLU A 137 -1.31 15.10 26.06
N ARG A 138 -1.06 15.85 24.98
CA ARG A 138 -2.10 16.33 24.06
C ARG A 138 -1.71 16.06 22.60
N PRO A 139 -2.67 15.66 21.74
CA PRO A 139 -2.44 15.60 20.31
C PRO A 139 -2.15 16.98 19.71
N ILE A 140 -1.18 17.03 18.80
CA ILE A 140 -0.78 18.24 18.08
C ILE A 140 -1.58 18.29 16.78
N PRO A 141 -2.45 19.29 16.56
CA PRO A 141 -3.07 19.52 15.26
C PRO A 141 -2.01 19.71 14.18
N LEU A 142 -2.21 19.12 13.00
CA LEU A 142 -1.21 19.17 11.92
C LEU A 142 -0.78 20.61 11.55
N PRO A 143 -1.68 21.60 11.39
CA PRO A 143 -1.26 22.98 11.08
C PRO A 143 -0.40 23.61 12.18
N GLU A 144 -0.65 23.26 13.44
CA GLU A 144 0.17 23.73 14.55
C GLU A 144 1.53 23.04 14.56
N LEU A 145 1.59 21.74 14.23
CA LEU A 145 2.85 21.03 14.07
C LEU A 145 3.68 21.61 12.92
N GLU A 146 3.06 21.92 11.77
CA GLU A 146 3.71 22.55 10.63
C GLU A 146 4.29 23.92 11.01
N ALA A 147 3.51 24.77 11.68
CA ALA A 147 3.97 26.07 12.16
C ALA A 147 5.14 25.95 13.14
N LEU A 148 5.04 25.04 14.12
CA LEU A 148 6.10 24.78 15.09
C LEU A 148 7.38 24.29 14.40
N VAL A 149 7.28 23.30 13.52
CA VAL A 149 8.44 22.72 12.82
C VAL A 149 9.10 23.72 11.88
N SER A 150 8.31 24.49 11.12
CA SER A 150 8.83 25.55 10.25
C SER A 150 9.56 26.63 11.05
N THR A 151 9.05 27.02 12.22
CA THR A 151 9.67 28.02 13.09
C THR A 151 11.01 27.53 13.64
N LEU A 152 11.13 26.22 13.87
CA LEU A 152 12.37 25.58 14.32
C LEU A 152 13.37 25.32 13.18
N GLY A 153 13.06 25.72 11.93
CA GLY A 153 13.91 25.48 10.76
C GLY A 153 13.88 24.04 10.23
N GLY A 154 12.92 23.23 10.70
CA GLY A 154 12.72 21.86 10.25
C GLY A 154 11.75 21.75 9.08
N ARG A 155 11.49 20.51 8.64
CA ARG A 155 10.44 20.19 7.66
C ARG A 155 9.54 19.08 8.18
N ILE A 156 8.25 19.14 7.86
CA ILE A 156 7.23 18.23 8.43
C ILE A 156 7.49 16.76 8.10
N GLU A 157 8.18 16.48 7.00
CA GLU A 157 8.50 15.12 6.53
C GLU A 157 9.49 14.41 7.47
N SER A 158 10.23 15.14 8.32
CA SER A 158 11.07 14.52 9.36
C SER A 158 10.22 13.85 10.46
N PHE A 159 8.95 14.26 10.59
CA PHE A 159 8.00 13.71 11.53
C PHE A 159 7.16 12.59 10.93
N PHE A 160 7.35 12.17 9.68
CA PHE A 160 6.60 11.06 9.09
C PHE A 160 6.98 9.72 9.72
N ASP A 161 6.02 8.80 9.84
CA ASP A 161 6.31 7.45 10.30
C ASP A 161 7.07 6.69 9.21
N ARG A 162 8.26 6.17 9.54
CA ARG A 162 9.10 5.39 8.60
C ARG A 162 9.29 3.95 9.05
N SER A 163 8.80 3.58 10.24
CA SER A 163 9.12 2.30 10.87
C SER A 163 7.90 1.56 11.40
N GLY A 164 6.83 2.27 11.75
CA GLY A 164 5.58 1.65 12.18
C GLY A 164 4.82 1.01 11.01
N PRO A 165 3.81 0.19 11.31
CA PRO A 165 3.01 -0.50 10.29
C PRO A 165 2.34 0.48 9.31
N ILE A 166 1.91 1.65 9.79
CA ILE A 166 1.32 2.71 8.96
C ILE A 166 2.39 3.36 8.08
N GLY A 167 3.56 3.68 8.65
CA GLY A 167 4.68 4.23 7.89
C GLY A 167 5.17 3.29 6.78
N GLN A 168 5.31 1.99 7.08
CA GLN A 168 5.66 0.97 6.09
C GLN A 168 4.60 0.87 4.99
N TRP A 169 3.32 0.92 5.34
CA TRP A 169 2.24 0.95 4.35
C TRP A 169 2.32 2.17 3.44
N LEU A 170 2.55 3.38 3.98
CA LEU A 170 2.72 4.60 3.19
C LEU A 170 3.92 4.52 2.22
N ILE A 171 5.06 4.01 2.71
CA ILE A 171 6.26 3.81 1.87
C ILE A 171 5.99 2.83 0.74
N ASN A 172 5.25 1.75 1.02
CA ASN A 172 4.89 0.77 0.00
C ASN A 172 3.95 1.38 -1.06
N GLU A 173 2.97 2.18 -0.63
CA GLU A 173 2.06 2.87 -1.56
C GLU A 173 2.83 3.83 -2.47
N GLU A 174 3.73 4.65 -1.91
CA GLU A 174 4.61 5.55 -2.68
C GLU A 174 5.50 4.77 -3.66
N ALA A 175 6.09 3.64 -3.22
CA ALA A 175 6.91 2.79 -4.07
C ALA A 175 6.11 2.18 -5.24
N ILE A 176 4.85 1.81 -5.00
CA ILE A 176 3.94 1.32 -6.04
C ILE A 176 3.64 2.44 -7.04
N GLN A 177 3.32 3.65 -6.58
CA GLN A 177 3.06 4.78 -7.47
C GLN A 177 4.30 5.09 -8.34
N ASN A 178 5.47 5.20 -7.72
CA ASN A 178 6.73 5.40 -8.45
C ASN A 178 7.01 4.29 -9.48
N PHE A 179 6.67 3.04 -9.16
CA PHE A 179 6.78 1.93 -10.11
C PHE A 179 5.79 2.06 -11.27
N LEU A 180 4.56 2.49 -11.00
CA LEU A 180 3.54 2.71 -12.03
C LEU A 180 3.89 3.89 -12.95
N GLU A 181 4.64 4.88 -12.48
CA GLU A 181 5.14 5.99 -13.30
C GLU A 181 6.26 5.59 -14.28
N LEU A 182 6.92 4.44 -14.07
CA LEU A 182 7.94 3.95 -15.01
C LEU A 182 7.34 3.68 -16.41
N PRO A 183 8.10 3.88 -17.49
CA PRO A 183 7.71 3.46 -18.84
C PRO A 183 7.23 2.00 -18.87
N GLU A 184 6.22 1.72 -19.70
CA GLU A 184 5.59 0.40 -19.76
C GLU A 184 6.61 -0.72 -20.04
N GLU A 185 7.52 -0.50 -20.99
CA GLU A 185 8.57 -1.45 -21.34
C GLU A 185 9.45 -1.82 -20.13
N LEU A 186 9.79 -0.84 -19.28
CA LEU A 186 10.56 -1.07 -18.06
C LEU A 186 9.74 -1.81 -17.00
N ARG A 187 8.45 -1.47 -16.83
CA ARG A 187 7.57 -2.21 -15.90
C ARG A 187 7.44 -3.68 -16.31
N GLN A 188 7.25 -3.93 -17.61
CA GLN A 188 7.18 -5.29 -18.16
C GLN A 188 8.51 -6.04 -17.95
N PHE A 189 9.64 -5.39 -18.23
CA PHE A 189 10.96 -5.99 -18.02
C PHE A 189 11.19 -6.36 -16.56
N VAL A 190 10.91 -5.45 -15.61
CA VAL A 190 11.14 -5.66 -14.17
C VAL A 190 10.20 -6.73 -13.59
N ALA A 191 8.98 -6.84 -14.10
CA ALA A 191 7.98 -7.79 -13.61
C ALA A 191 8.29 -9.26 -13.94
N LEU A 192 9.18 -9.54 -14.90
CA LEU A 192 9.52 -10.90 -15.31
C LEU A 192 10.52 -11.53 -14.32
N PRO A 193 10.19 -12.67 -13.67
CA PRO A 193 11.09 -13.30 -12.69
C PRO A 193 12.45 -13.70 -13.26
N VAL A 194 12.49 -14.08 -14.55
CA VAL A 194 13.72 -14.42 -15.28
C VAL A 194 14.68 -13.24 -15.36
N ASN A 195 14.19 -12.00 -15.25
CA ASN A 195 15.01 -10.80 -15.34
C ASN A 195 15.69 -10.41 -14.02
N ARG A 196 15.39 -11.11 -12.92
CA ARG A 196 15.97 -10.85 -11.59
C ARG A 196 17.51 -10.78 -11.60
N PRO A 197 18.26 -11.67 -12.29
CA PRO A 197 19.72 -11.55 -12.36
C PRO A 197 20.21 -10.22 -12.96
N TYR A 198 19.52 -9.68 -13.96
CA TYR A 198 19.87 -8.38 -14.56
C TYR A 198 19.62 -7.23 -13.59
N LEU A 199 18.53 -7.28 -12.83
CA LEU A 199 18.21 -6.27 -11.81
C LEU A 199 19.22 -6.30 -10.66
N GLU A 200 19.61 -7.50 -10.19
CA GLU A 200 20.65 -7.67 -9.18
C GLU A 200 22.01 -7.17 -9.68
N LEU A 201 22.33 -7.39 -10.96
CA LEU A 201 23.54 -6.83 -11.58
C LEU A 201 23.49 -5.30 -11.63
N ALA A 202 22.38 -4.72 -12.13
CA ALA A 202 22.20 -3.27 -12.19
C ALA A 202 22.33 -2.63 -10.80
N LYS A 203 21.75 -3.25 -9.77
CA LYS A 203 21.86 -2.82 -8.36
C LYS A 203 23.30 -2.89 -7.85
N LYS A 204 24.05 -3.94 -8.19
CA LYS A 204 25.48 -4.05 -7.83
C LYS A 204 26.29 -2.94 -8.50
N LEU A 205 26.08 -2.71 -9.80
CA LEU A 205 26.76 -1.67 -10.57
C LEU A 205 26.46 -0.27 -10.00
N SER A 206 25.21 0.03 -9.63
CA SER A 206 24.85 1.33 -9.07
C SER A 206 25.53 1.65 -7.74
N GLY A 207 25.98 0.62 -7.01
CA GLY A 207 26.72 0.78 -5.74
C GLY A 207 28.24 0.93 -5.90
N MET A 208 28.79 0.85 -7.11
CA MET A 208 30.22 0.94 -7.35
C MET A 208 30.69 2.40 -7.48
N SER A 209 31.97 2.66 -7.18
CA SER A 209 32.59 3.96 -7.47
C SER A 209 32.74 4.15 -8.99
N LYS A 210 32.88 5.41 -9.42
CA LYS A 210 33.01 5.75 -10.86
C LYS A 210 34.24 5.11 -11.49
N GLU A 211 35.34 5.03 -10.74
CA GLU A 211 36.61 4.45 -11.17
C GLU A 211 36.45 2.94 -11.40
N LYS A 212 35.75 2.26 -10.47
CA LYS A 212 35.50 0.82 -10.57
C LYS A 212 34.55 0.48 -11.72
N LEU A 213 33.54 1.32 -11.97
CA LEU A 213 32.65 1.17 -13.13
C LEU A 213 33.40 1.34 -14.46
N ARG A 214 34.34 2.28 -14.54
CA ARG A 214 35.16 2.48 -15.75
C ARG A 214 36.07 1.29 -16.03
N SER A 215 36.76 0.77 -15.02
CA SER A 215 37.60 -0.42 -15.18
C SER A 215 36.78 -1.63 -15.64
N VAL A 216 35.60 -1.87 -15.07
CA VAL A 216 34.72 -2.95 -15.54
C VAL A 216 34.28 -2.74 -17.00
N ALA A 217 34.03 -1.49 -17.40
CA ALA A 217 33.67 -1.18 -18.78
C ALA A 217 34.83 -1.38 -19.76
N GLU A 218 36.05 -1.02 -19.37
CA GLU A 218 37.29 -1.25 -20.14
C GLU A 218 37.54 -2.75 -20.32
N ASP A 219 37.46 -3.53 -19.24
CA ASP A 219 37.61 -4.99 -19.27
C ASP A 219 36.56 -5.65 -20.19
N LEU A 220 35.31 -5.15 -20.19
CA LEU A 220 34.25 -5.63 -21.09
C LEU A 220 34.51 -5.26 -22.56
N LEU A 221 35.15 -4.13 -22.81
CA LEU A 221 35.48 -3.67 -24.16
C LEU A 221 36.63 -4.52 -24.75
N ASP A 222 37.64 -4.83 -23.92
CA ASP A 222 38.79 -5.65 -24.32
C ASP A 222 38.41 -7.11 -24.65
N ILE A 223 37.35 -7.67 -24.03
CA ILE A 223 36.86 -9.02 -24.37
C ILE A 223 35.88 -9.06 -25.56
N THR A 224 35.44 -7.90 -26.04
CA THR A 224 34.49 -7.79 -27.17
C THR A 224 35.15 -7.31 -28.48
N LEU A 225 36.45 -6.99 -28.45
CA LEU A 225 37.31 -6.67 -29.58
C LEU A 225 38.12 -7.88 -30.04
#